data_AF-A0A4U0H080-F1
#
_entry.id   AF-A0A4U0H080-F1
#
_cell.length_a   1.000
_cell.length_b   1.000
_cell.length_c   1.000
_cell.angle_alpha   90.00
_cell.angle_beta   90.00
_cell.angle_gamma   90.00
#
_symmetry.space_group_name_H-M   'P 1'
#
loop_
_entity.id
_entity.type
_entity.pdbx_description
1 polymer ?
#
loop_
_entity_poly.entity_id
_entity_poly.type
_entity_poly.pdbx_seq_one_letter_code
_entity_poly.pdbx_strand_id
1 'polypeptide(L)'
;MSAAPLTQAQRATIIQYAAWLFGAGLVVGLVFTFEAIGHVAAWPLLPPINFDFPGTEAGWRRAHLGLIINAIAMLAFAAVATTARFGSRGRAIYVVSVIVTGYANSLGFLTGTLFGVRGLEFGGAAANTATYLFFLVAVVTGFAQAGLLAAAAATARRSGGAE
;
A
#
# COMPACT_ATOMS: atom_id res chain seq x y z
N MET A 1 -13.74 -28.50 0.29
CA MET A 1 -13.60 -27.72 -0.97
C MET A 1 -12.16 -27.78 -1.42
N SER A 2 -11.89 -28.08 -2.70
CA SER A 2 -10.53 -28.19 -3.24
C SER A 2 -9.83 -26.83 -3.28
N ALA A 3 -8.53 -26.79 -2.96
CA ALA A 3 -7.70 -25.60 -3.03
C ALA A 3 -7.44 -25.20 -4.49
N ALA A 4 -7.60 -23.92 -4.81
CA ALA A 4 -7.50 -23.39 -6.17
C ALA A 4 -6.68 -22.10 -6.21
N PRO A 5 -6.03 -21.78 -7.34
CA PRO A 5 -5.37 -20.49 -7.51
C PRO A 5 -6.38 -19.34 -7.46
N LEU A 6 -5.85 -18.11 -7.36
CA LEU A 6 -6.64 -16.91 -7.61
C LEU A 6 -7.21 -16.93 -9.02
N THR A 7 -8.45 -16.48 -9.18
CA THR A 7 -9.02 -16.28 -10.52
C THR A 7 -8.32 -15.11 -11.22
N GLN A 8 -8.39 -15.06 -12.55
CA GLN A 8 -7.87 -13.92 -13.31
C GLN A 8 -8.52 -12.60 -12.85
N ALA A 9 -9.83 -12.60 -12.59
CA ALA A 9 -10.54 -11.44 -12.08
C ALA A 9 -9.99 -10.97 -10.72
N GLN A 10 -9.81 -11.89 -9.76
CA GLN A 10 -9.26 -11.56 -8.44
C GLN A 10 -7.85 -10.96 -8.53
N ARG A 11 -7.00 -11.51 -9.40
CA ARG A 11 -5.65 -10.98 -9.61
C ARG A 11 -5.67 -9.62 -10.31
N ALA A 12 -6.53 -9.46 -11.32
CA ALA A 12 -6.73 -8.19 -12.00
C ALA A 12 -7.23 -7.10 -11.05
N THR A 13 -8.08 -7.43 -10.08
CA THR A 13 -8.49 -6.50 -9.02
C THR A 13 -7.27 -5.98 -8.25
N ILE A 14 -6.40 -6.86 -7.73
CA ILE A 14 -5.19 -6.40 -7.01
C ILE A 14 -4.34 -5.48 -7.90
N ILE A 15 -4.11 -5.87 -9.16
CA ILE A 15 -3.30 -5.12 -10.12
C ILE A 15 -3.90 -3.72 -10.38
N GLN A 16 -5.22 -3.65 -10.57
CA GLN A 16 -5.92 -2.38 -10.81
C GLN A 16 -5.75 -1.42 -9.63
N TYR A 17 -5.99 -1.90 -8.40
CA TYR A 17 -5.81 -1.11 -7.19
C TYR A 17 -4.35 -0.73 -6.96
N ALA A 18 -3.40 -1.61 -7.29
CA ALA A 18 -1.98 -1.29 -7.23
C ALA A 18 -1.60 -0.19 -8.23
N ALA A 19 -2.12 -0.25 -9.46
CA ALA A 19 -1.88 0.77 -10.48
C ALA A 19 -2.44 2.14 -10.07
N TRP A 20 -3.63 2.17 -9.46
CA TRP A 20 -4.20 3.41 -8.90
C TRP A 20 -3.35 3.96 -7.76
N LEU A 21 -2.89 3.11 -6.84
CA LEU A 21 -2.03 3.55 -5.75
C LEU A 21 -0.67 4.04 -6.26
N PHE A 22 -0.11 3.40 -7.28
CA PHE A 22 1.12 3.85 -7.94
C PHE A 22 0.93 5.23 -8.57
N GLY A 23 -0.16 5.43 -9.30
CA GLY A 23 -0.53 6.73 -9.87
C GLY A 23 -0.67 7.81 -8.80
N ALA A 24 -1.34 7.50 -7.68
CA ALA A 24 -1.41 8.41 -6.54
C ALA A 24 -0.03 8.72 -5.95
N GLY A 25 0.88 7.73 -5.90
CA GLY A 25 2.27 7.92 -5.50
C GLY A 25 3.01 8.90 -6.39
N LEU A 26 2.80 8.86 -7.70
CA LEU A 26 3.36 9.83 -8.65
C LEU A 26 2.82 11.24 -8.43
N VAL A 27 1.50 11.38 -8.17
CA VAL A 27 0.90 12.68 -7.84
C VAL A 27 1.48 13.23 -6.54
N VAL A 28 1.63 12.41 -5.50
CA VAL A 28 2.30 12.82 -4.26
C VAL A 28 3.78 13.16 -4.49
N GLY A 29 4.45 12.49 -5.43
CA GLY A 29 5.82 12.82 -5.85
C GLY A 29 5.92 14.18 -6.54
N LEU A 30 4.89 14.58 -7.29
CA LEU A 30 4.80 15.91 -7.86
C LEU A 30 4.65 16.97 -6.77
N VAL A 31 3.77 16.73 -5.78
CA VAL A 31 3.62 17.62 -4.62
C VAL A 31 4.94 17.72 -3.83
N PHE A 32 5.62 16.60 -3.62
CA PHE A 32 6.95 16.57 -3.01
C PHE A 32 7.96 17.43 -3.78
N THR A 33 7.96 17.37 -5.11
CA THR A 33 8.83 18.20 -5.94
C THR A 33 8.57 19.69 -5.72
N PHE A 34 7.31 20.11 -5.67
CA PHE A 34 6.95 21.51 -5.44
C PHE A 34 7.33 21.99 -4.04
N GLU A 35 7.11 21.16 -3.02
CA GLU A 35 7.55 21.46 -1.66
C GLU A 35 9.08 21.61 -1.59
N ALA A 36 9.84 20.72 -2.25
CA ALA A 36 11.29 20.79 -2.25
C ALA A 36 11.84 22.03 -2.98
N ILE A 37 11.12 22.53 -3.98
CA ILE A 37 11.44 23.76 -4.73
C ILE A 37 10.93 25.02 -3.99
N GLY A 38 10.00 24.87 -3.04
CA GLY A 38 9.37 25.95 -2.27
C GLY A 38 8.29 26.72 -3.03
N HIS A 39 7.88 26.25 -4.21
CA HIS A 39 6.79 26.84 -4.99
C HIS A 39 6.25 25.84 -6.03
N VAL A 40 5.04 26.08 -6.52
CA VAL A 40 4.48 25.33 -7.64
C VAL A 40 5.02 25.92 -8.94
N ALA A 41 5.72 25.12 -9.74
CA ALA A 41 6.16 25.50 -11.09
C ALA A 41 6.19 24.30 -12.02
N ALA A 42 5.74 24.48 -13.26
CA ALA A 42 5.82 23.45 -14.30
C ALA A 42 6.05 24.10 -15.66
N TRP A 43 7.28 24.52 -15.95
CA TRP A 43 7.58 25.17 -17.23
C TRP A 43 7.41 24.21 -18.42
N PRO A 44 6.81 24.63 -19.55
CA PRO A 44 6.25 25.96 -19.87
C PRO A 44 4.76 26.13 -19.53
N LEU A 45 4.15 25.16 -18.84
CA LEU A 45 2.71 25.07 -18.59
C LEU A 45 2.23 26.00 -17.46
N LEU A 46 3.00 26.15 -16.38
CA LEU A 46 2.63 26.93 -15.20
C LEU A 46 3.80 27.83 -14.76
N PRO A 47 3.57 29.16 -14.61
CA PRO A 47 4.53 30.05 -13.99
C PRO A 47 4.68 29.74 -12.49
N PRO A 48 5.75 30.22 -11.83
CA PRO A 48 5.94 30.04 -10.39
C PRO A 48 4.79 30.62 -9.58
N ILE A 49 4.19 29.80 -8.71
CA ILE A 49 3.16 30.19 -7.75
C ILE A 49 3.68 29.87 -6.35
N ASN A 50 3.84 30.90 -5.52
CA ASN A 50 4.21 30.73 -4.13
C ASN A 50 3.07 30.05 -3.38
N PHE A 51 3.35 28.89 -2.78
CA PHE A 51 2.39 28.12 -2.02
C PHE A 51 3.12 27.41 -0.89
N ASP A 52 2.66 27.61 0.34
CA ASP A 52 3.20 26.94 1.52
C ASP A 52 2.52 25.57 1.65
N PHE A 53 3.25 24.48 1.42
CA PHE A 53 2.69 23.15 1.60
C PHE A 53 2.66 22.76 3.08
N PRO A 54 1.63 22.02 3.51
CA PRO A 54 1.62 21.47 4.86
C PRO A 54 2.67 20.37 4.99
N GLY A 55 3.27 20.24 6.18
CA GLY A 55 4.21 19.18 6.48
C GLY A 55 5.67 19.60 6.28
N THR A 56 6.51 18.64 5.88
CA THR A 56 7.94 18.87 5.66
C THR A 56 8.38 18.12 4.42
N GLU A 57 9.46 18.57 3.78
CA GLU A 57 10.12 17.87 2.68
C GLU A 57 10.34 16.37 3.02
N ALA A 58 10.83 16.07 4.23
CA ALA A 58 11.05 14.70 4.69
C ALA A 58 9.73 13.90 4.88
N GLY A 59 8.63 14.57 5.24
CA GLY A 59 7.29 13.98 5.25
C GLY A 59 6.82 13.62 3.85
N TRP A 60 6.89 14.56 2.91
CA TRP A 60 6.46 14.36 1.53
C TRP A 60 7.28 13.29 0.81
N ARG A 61 8.60 13.26 1.01
CA ARG A 61 9.47 12.18 0.52
C ARG A 61 9.04 10.82 1.05
N ARG A 62 8.74 10.71 2.35
CA ARG A 62 8.25 9.46 2.97
C ARG A 62 6.89 9.04 2.42
N ALA A 63 5.95 9.97 2.23
CA ALA A 63 4.66 9.68 1.64
C ALA A 63 4.79 9.19 0.20
N HIS A 64 5.53 9.92 -0.64
CA HIS A 64 5.79 9.52 -2.03
C HIS A 64 6.35 8.10 -2.14
N LEU A 65 7.48 7.84 -1.45
CA LEU A 65 8.12 6.52 -1.47
C LEU A 65 7.21 5.45 -0.87
N GLY A 66 6.49 5.76 0.22
CA GLY A 66 5.55 4.86 0.86
C GLY A 66 4.46 4.37 -0.10
N LEU A 67 3.83 5.29 -0.84
CA LEU A 67 2.81 4.95 -1.83
C LEU A 67 3.35 4.06 -2.95
N ILE A 68 4.52 4.42 -3.51
CA ILE A 68 5.13 3.67 -4.61
C ILE A 68 5.56 2.27 -4.16
N ILE A 69 6.22 2.15 -3.02
CA ILE A 69 6.68 0.85 -2.49
C ILE A 69 5.48 -0.04 -2.14
N ASN A 70 4.42 0.51 -1.54
CA ASN A 70 3.20 -0.26 -1.26
C ASN A 70 2.54 -0.76 -2.55
N ALA A 71 2.45 0.07 -3.59
CA ALA A 71 1.91 -0.36 -4.89
C ALA A 71 2.76 -1.46 -5.54
N ILE A 72 4.09 -1.33 -5.52
CA ILE A 72 5.01 -2.37 -6.01
C ILE A 72 4.85 -3.66 -5.22
N ALA A 73 4.74 -3.58 -3.89
CA ALA A 73 4.49 -4.75 -3.05
C ALA A 73 3.17 -5.45 -3.42
N MET A 74 2.09 -4.69 -3.64
CA MET A 74 0.81 -5.25 -4.10
C MET A 74 0.96 -6.00 -5.44
N LEU A 75 1.70 -5.43 -6.40
CA LEU A 75 1.98 -6.10 -7.68
C LEU A 75 2.80 -7.38 -7.47
N ALA A 76 3.80 -7.35 -6.58
CA ALA A 76 4.59 -8.53 -6.23
C ALA A 76 3.73 -9.63 -5.60
N PHE A 77 2.87 -9.29 -4.65
CA PHE A 77 1.92 -10.24 -4.04
C PHE A 77 0.91 -10.79 -5.06
N ALA A 78 0.46 -9.99 -6.02
CA ALA A 78 -0.38 -10.47 -7.11
C ALA A 78 0.36 -11.46 -8.03
N ALA A 79 1.63 -11.18 -8.34
CA ALA A 79 2.46 -12.02 -9.19
C ALA A 79 2.79 -13.36 -8.51
N VAL A 80 3.26 -13.33 -7.27
CA VAL A 80 3.63 -14.55 -6.52
C VAL A 80 2.41 -15.42 -6.21
N ALA A 81 1.22 -14.83 -6.05
CA ALA A 81 -0.01 -15.60 -5.82
C ALA A 81 -0.40 -16.54 -6.98
N THR A 82 0.23 -16.43 -8.17
CA THR A 82 -0.01 -17.35 -9.29
C THR A 82 0.45 -18.78 -9.01
N THR A 83 1.42 -18.96 -8.12
CA THR A 83 1.94 -20.29 -7.73
C THR A 83 1.22 -20.85 -6.49
N ALA A 84 0.39 -20.04 -5.83
CA ALA A 84 -0.28 -20.40 -4.59
C ALA A 84 -1.69 -20.93 -4.83
N ARG A 85 -2.09 -21.95 -4.06
CA ARG A 85 -3.46 -22.48 -4.04
C ARG A 85 -4.09 -22.20 -2.69
N PHE A 86 -5.26 -21.56 -2.72
CA PHE A 86 -5.97 -21.14 -1.52
C PHE A 86 -7.32 -21.86 -1.41
N GLY A 87 -7.82 -21.97 -0.18
CA GLY A 87 -9.24 -22.28 0.03
C GLY A 87 -10.15 -21.16 -0.48
N SER A 88 -11.43 -21.46 -0.69
CA SER A 88 -12.41 -20.50 -1.23
C SER A 88 -12.46 -19.18 -0.46
N ARG A 89 -12.57 -19.24 0.88
CA ARG A 89 -12.52 -18.07 1.78
C ARG A 89 -11.13 -17.41 1.80
N GLY A 90 -10.07 -18.21 1.75
CA GLY A 90 -8.68 -17.73 1.76
C GLY A 90 -8.36 -16.81 0.59
N ARG A 91 -8.92 -17.07 -0.61
CA ARG A 91 -8.74 -16.18 -1.78
C ARG A 91 -9.31 -14.78 -1.54
N ALA A 92 -10.53 -14.70 -1.01
CA ALA A 92 -11.18 -13.41 -0.74
C ALA A 92 -10.41 -12.63 0.33
N ILE A 93 -10.03 -13.29 1.42
CA ILE A 93 -9.24 -12.68 2.49
C ILE A 93 -7.89 -12.20 1.96
N TYR A 94 -7.21 -13.00 1.14
CA TYR A 94 -5.92 -12.63 0.55
C TYR A 94 -6.05 -11.37 -0.31
N VAL A 95 -7.00 -11.33 -1.26
CA VAL A 95 -7.21 -10.18 -2.15
C VAL A 95 -7.49 -8.91 -1.34
N VAL A 96 -8.43 -8.97 -0.39
CA VAL A 96 -8.77 -7.83 0.46
C VAL A 96 -7.55 -7.40 1.29
N SER A 97 -6.83 -8.35 1.87
CA SER A 97 -5.67 -8.06 2.72
C SER A 97 -4.55 -7.36 1.95
N VAL A 98 -4.26 -7.79 0.72
CA VAL A 98 -3.24 -7.14 -0.14
C VAL A 98 -3.62 -5.67 -0.40
N ILE A 99 -4.87 -5.44 -0.81
CA ILE A 99 -5.38 -4.10 -1.14
C ILE A 99 -5.40 -3.21 0.10
N VAL A 100 -6.00 -3.69 1.19
CA VAL A 100 -6.12 -2.92 2.44
C VAL A 100 -4.75 -2.61 3.02
N THR A 101 -3.79 -3.54 2.97
CA THR A 101 -2.42 -3.25 3.46
C THR A 101 -1.79 -2.09 2.70
N GLY A 102 -1.83 -2.13 1.36
CA GLY A 102 -1.20 -1.09 0.54
C GLY A 102 -1.84 0.28 0.75
N TYR A 103 -3.17 0.34 0.77
CA TYR A 103 -3.91 1.60 0.95
C TYR A 103 -3.82 2.14 2.37
N ALA A 104 -4.04 1.30 3.39
CA ALA A 104 -3.98 1.75 4.78
C ALA A 104 -2.58 2.26 5.15
N ASN A 105 -1.52 1.54 4.75
CA ASN A 105 -0.15 1.99 5.03
C ASN A 105 0.15 3.34 4.33
N SER A 106 -0.32 3.49 3.09
CA SER A 106 -0.17 4.73 2.33
C SER A 106 -0.93 5.91 2.92
N LEU A 107 -2.15 5.69 3.41
CA LEU A 107 -2.94 6.69 4.13
C LEU A 107 -2.27 7.08 5.45
N GLY A 108 -1.63 6.14 6.14
CA GLY A 108 -0.82 6.44 7.32
C GLY A 108 0.30 7.43 6.99
N PHE A 109 1.08 7.19 5.93
CA PHE A 109 2.13 8.14 5.53
C PHE A 109 1.57 9.50 5.11
N LEU A 110 0.48 9.51 4.32
CA LEU A 110 -0.10 10.76 3.84
C LEU A 110 -0.66 11.62 4.99
N THR A 111 -1.43 11.00 5.90
CA THR A 111 -1.95 11.71 7.09
C THR A 111 -0.83 12.18 8.01
N GLY A 112 0.19 11.35 8.23
CA GLY A 112 1.35 11.74 9.02
C GLY A 112 2.06 12.98 8.46
N THR A 113 2.20 13.06 7.14
CA THR A 113 2.78 14.22 6.46
C THR A 113 1.88 15.45 6.54
N LEU A 114 0.60 15.32 6.21
CA LEU A 114 -0.35 16.45 6.17
C LEU A 114 -0.56 17.12 7.54
N PHE A 115 -0.52 16.34 8.62
CA PHE A 115 -0.79 16.83 9.97
C PHE A 115 0.45 16.90 10.86
N GLY A 116 1.64 16.58 10.35
CA GLY A 116 2.88 16.59 11.13
C GLY A 116 2.90 15.57 12.29
N VAL A 117 2.15 14.48 12.17
CA VAL A 117 2.03 13.44 13.21
C VAL A 117 2.76 12.15 12.80
N ARG A 118 3.02 11.28 13.78
CA ARG A 118 3.78 10.03 13.56
C ARG A 118 2.94 8.76 13.71
N GLY A 119 1.78 8.81 14.37
CA GLY A 119 0.92 7.65 14.60
C GLY A 119 1.61 6.56 15.42
N LEU A 120 2.37 6.92 16.45
CA LEU A 120 3.16 5.97 17.25
C LEU A 120 2.36 5.34 18.40
N GLU A 121 1.25 5.96 18.79
CA GLU A 121 0.40 5.49 19.86
C GLU A 121 -1.06 5.84 19.59
N PHE A 122 -1.96 5.08 20.19
CA PHE A 122 -3.38 5.37 20.19
C PHE A 122 -3.69 6.48 21.19
N GLY A 123 -4.45 7.49 20.77
CA GLY A 123 -4.82 8.64 21.61
C GLY A 123 -4.17 9.96 21.17
N GLY A 124 -4.33 10.98 22.01
CA GLY A 124 -3.89 12.34 21.73
C GLY A 124 -4.70 13.03 20.63
N ALA A 125 -4.01 13.70 19.71
CA ALA A 125 -4.66 14.38 18.59
C ALA A 125 -5.36 13.38 17.64
N ALA A 126 -6.54 13.76 17.14
CA ALA A 126 -7.34 12.92 16.24
C ALA A 126 -6.56 12.45 15.00
N ALA A 127 -5.74 13.33 14.42
CA ALA A 127 -4.88 12.99 13.28
C ALA A 127 -3.85 11.90 13.63
N ASN A 128 -3.23 11.97 14.82
CA ASN A 128 -2.28 10.95 15.26
C ASN A 128 -2.97 9.59 15.44
N THR A 129 -4.16 9.59 16.07
CA THR A 129 -4.95 8.35 16.22
C THR A 129 -5.35 7.78 14.86
N ALA A 130 -5.76 8.61 13.90
CA ALA A 130 -6.08 8.16 12.55
C ALA A 130 -4.86 7.53 11.85
N THR A 131 -3.70 8.18 11.90
CA THR A 131 -2.44 7.65 11.36
C THR A 131 -2.05 6.32 12.02
N TYR A 132 -2.17 6.21 13.33
CA TYR A 132 -1.92 4.97 14.07
C TYR A 132 -2.85 3.84 13.62
N LEU A 133 -4.15 4.11 13.49
CA LEU A 133 -5.14 3.11 13.07
C LEU A 133 -4.89 2.64 11.62
N PHE A 134 -4.51 3.54 10.72
CA PHE A 134 -4.12 3.18 9.36
C PHE A 134 -2.93 2.21 9.34
N PHE A 135 -1.88 2.49 10.12
CA PHE A 135 -0.75 1.58 10.22
C PHE A 135 -1.13 0.25 10.90
N LEU A 136 -1.96 0.28 11.95
CA LEU A 136 -2.41 -0.93 12.63
C LEU A 136 -3.21 -1.84 11.69
N VAL A 137 -4.15 -1.27 10.93
CA VAL A 137 -4.91 -2.01 9.91
C VAL A 137 -3.97 -2.62 8.89
N ALA A 138 -3.00 -1.85 8.39
CA ALA A 138 -2.01 -2.33 7.44
C ALA A 138 -1.17 -3.49 7.99
N VAL A 139 -0.76 -3.42 9.25
CA VAL A 139 0.00 -4.49 9.92
C VAL A 139 -0.83 -5.76 10.00
N VAL A 140 -2.08 -5.67 10.48
CA VAL A 140 -2.97 -6.83 10.63
C VAL A 140 -3.22 -7.50 9.28
N THR A 141 -3.56 -6.73 8.25
CA THR A 141 -3.79 -7.28 6.91
C THR A 141 -2.49 -7.76 6.26
N GLY A 142 -1.36 -7.12 6.55
CA GLY A 142 -0.02 -7.52 6.13
C GLY A 142 0.33 -8.93 6.62
N PHE A 143 0.12 -9.19 7.91
CA PHE A 143 0.30 -10.52 8.47
C PHE A 143 -0.70 -11.54 7.90
N ALA A 144 -1.96 -11.14 7.68
CA ALA A 144 -2.96 -12.03 7.10
C ALA A 144 -2.58 -12.48 5.67
N GLN A 145 -2.19 -11.56 4.78
CA GLN A 145 -1.79 -11.91 3.42
C GLN A 145 -0.51 -12.77 3.40
N ALA A 146 0.49 -12.43 4.22
CA ALA A 146 1.75 -13.16 4.30
C ALA A 146 1.53 -14.58 4.84
N GLY A 147 0.72 -14.71 5.90
CA GLY A 147 0.36 -15.99 6.50
C GLY A 147 -0.41 -16.89 5.53
N LEU A 148 -1.37 -16.34 4.78
CA LEU A 148 -2.10 -17.10 3.75
C LEU A 148 -1.19 -17.57 2.63
N LEU A 149 -0.27 -16.71 2.17
CA LEU A 149 0.69 -17.08 1.13
C LEU A 149 1.67 -18.17 1.62
N ALA A 150 2.18 -18.03 2.85
CA ALA A 150 3.06 -19.01 3.47
C ALA A 150 2.37 -20.37 3.67
N ALA A 151 1.12 -20.37 4.14
CA ALA A 151 0.32 -21.58 4.29
C ALA A 151 0.09 -22.28 2.93
N ALA A 152 -0.25 -21.52 1.88
CA ALA A 152 -0.42 -22.05 0.54
C ALA A 152 0.87 -22.68 0.00
N ALA A 153 2.02 -22.02 0.20
CA ALA A 153 3.33 -22.55 -0.20
C ALA A 153 3.70 -23.82 0.58
N ALA A 154 3.44 -23.86 1.89
CA ALA A 154 3.71 -25.02 2.73
C ALA A 154 2.88 -26.24 2.30
N THR A 155 1.61 -26.05 1.93
CA THR A 155 0.77 -27.14 1.40
C THR A 155 1.32 -27.68 0.08
N ALA A 156 1.72 -26.80 -0.85
CA ALA A 156 2.28 -27.20 -2.14
C ALA A 156 3.55 -28.05 -1.99
N ARG A 157 4.44 -27.68 -1.05
CA ARG A 157 5.65 -28.45 -0.74
C ARG A 157 5.36 -29.86 -0.22
N ARG A 158 4.33 -30.03 0.61
CA ARG A 158 3.96 -31.34 1.16
C ARG A 158 3.39 -32.28 0.10
N SER A 159 2.65 -31.74 -0.87
CA SER A 159 2.10 -32.53 -1.98
C SER A 159 3.14 -32.94 -3.02
N GLY A 160 4.21 -32.14 -3.22
CA GLY A 160 5.27 -32.44 -4.19
C GLY A 160 6.41 -33.29 -3.67
N GLY A 161 6.42 -33.66 -2.38
CA GLY A 161 7.42 -34.57 -1.79
C GLY A 161 6.93 -36.02 -1.66
N ALA A 162 5.81 -36.36 -2.30
CA ALA A 162 5.19 -37.69 -2.29
C ALA A 162 5.32 -38.42 -3.64
N GLU A 163 6.14 -37.88 -4.56
CA GLU A 163 6.60 -38.51 -5.81
C GLU A 163 8.09 -38.83 -5.69
#